data_AF-A0A0P1BCJ6-F1
#
_entry.id   AF-A0A0P1BCJ6-F1
#
_cell.length_a   1.000
_cell.length_b   1.000
_cell.length_c   1.000
_cell.angle_alpha   90.00
_cell.angle_beta   90.00
_cell.angle_gamma   90.00
#
_symmetry.space_group_name_H-M   'P 1'
#
loop_
_entity.id
_entity.type
_entity.pdbx_description
1 polymer ?
#
loop_
_entity_poly.entity_id
_entity_poly.type
_entity_poly.pdbx_seq_one_letter_code
_entity_poly.pdbx_strand_id
1 'polypeptide(L)'
;METSGATLRLIVVRQGYLAGDTTLTPHRLCGSTQSAGQVFESIEPHVERNVAERIIQQIEGSPGIILRAIDIVPTAQQSLASTDRSWNERN
;
A
#
# COMPACT_ATOMS: atom_id res chain seq x y z
N MET A 1 -16.23 8.85 -23.25
CA MET A 1 -14.88 9.45 -23.26
C MET A 1 -14.00 8.51 -24.06
N GLU A 2 -13.78 8.80 -25.34
CA GLU A 2 -12.94 7.96 -26.21
C GLU A 2 -11.46 8.29 -25.99
N THR A 3 -10.66 7.25 -25.76
CA THR A 3 -9.20 7.32 -25.56
C THR A 3 -8.45 7.03 -26.86
N SER A 4 -9.08 7.24 -28.02
CA SER A 4 -8.53 6.84 -29.32
C SER A 4 -7.19 7.54 -29.60
N GLY A 5 -6.11 6.76 -29.57
CA GLY A 5 -4.73 7.21 -29.82
C GLY A 5 -3.86 7.41 -28.57
N ALA A 6 -4.44 7.38 -27.36
CA ALA A 6 -3.67 7.53 -26.13
C ALA A 6 -3.10 6.18 -25.67
N THR A 7 -1.78 6.12 -25.44
CA THR A 7 -1.14 4.98 -24.76
C THR A 7 -1.28 5.20 -23.25
N LEU A 8 -2.43 4.77 -22.70
CA LEU A 8 -2.69 4.84 -21.27
C LEU A 8 -2.19 3.57 -20.58
N ARG A 9 -1.45 3.76 -19.48
CA ARG A 9 -0.99 2.67 -18.62
C ARG A 9 -1.78 2.68 -17.32
N LEU A 10 -2.50 1.60 -17.04
CA LEU A 10 -3.23 1.40 -15.79
C LEU A 10 -2.43 0.46 -14.88
N ILE A 11 -2.03 0.97 -13.71
CA ILE A 11 -1.26 0.24 -12.71
C ILE A 11 -2.02 0.27 -11.40
N VAL A 12 -2.25 -0.90 -10.80
CA VAL A 12 -2.79 -1.04 -9.45
C VAL A 12 -1.65 -1.32 -8.49
N VAL A 13 -1.53 -0.50 -7.44
CA VAL A 13 -0.53 -0.68 -6.39
C VAL A 13 -1.26 -1.05 -5.11
N ARG A 14 -0.91 -2.20 -4.53
CA ARG A 14 -1.49 -2.71 -3.28
C ARG A 14 -0.37 -2.84 -2.26
N GLN A 15 -0.30 -1.87 -1.37
CA GLN A 15 0.65 -1.87 -0.27
C GLN A 15 0.10 -2.66 0.92
N GLY A 16 0.99 -3.34 1.62
CA GLY A 16 0.74 -3.92 2.93
C GLY A 16 0.84 -2.90 4.05
N TYR A 17 1.35 -3.33 5.20
CA TYR A 17 1.69 -2.42 6.28
C TYR A 17 2.71 -1.39 5.85
N LEU A 18 2.30 -0.14 5.99
CA LEU A 18 3.07 1.04 5.67
C LEU A 18 3.04 1.94 6.91
N ALA A 19 4.20 2.26 7.43
CA ALA A 19 4.40 3.27 8.47
C ALA A 19 5.40 4.32 7.98
N GLY A 20 5.79 5.24 8.86
CA GLY A 20 6.62 6.40 8.54
C GLY A 20 5.84 7.71 8.68
N ASP A 21 6.08 8.64 7.78
CA ASP A 21 5.38 9.92 7.63
C ASP A 21 4.01 9.79 6.90
N THR A 22 3.34 8.65 7.00
CA THR A 22 1.95 8.49 6.52
C THR A 22 0.92 8.76 7.61
N THR A 23 -0.24 9.27 7.18
CA THR A 23 -1.38 9.52 8.08
C THR A 23 -2.44 8.41 8.03
N LEU A 24 -2.21 7.32 7.29
CA LEU A 24 -3.20 6.26 7.05
C LEU A 24 -3.67 5.61 8.36
N THR A 25 -2.73 5.05 9.14
CA THR A 25 -3.05 4.34 10.39
C THR A 25 -3.60 5.28 11.46
N PRO A 26 -3.04 6.48 11.70
CA PRO A 26 -3.67 7.46 12.59
C PRO A 26 -5.10 7.82 12.18
N HIS A 27 -5.38 8.08 10.90
CA HIS A 27 -6.75 8.39 10.45
C HIS A 27 -7.72 7.22 10.66
N ARG A 28 -7.27 5.98 10.42
CA ARG A 28 -8.09 4.77 10.70
C ARG A 28 -8.42 4.61 12.19
N LEU A 29 -7.59 5.16 13.06
CA LEU A 29 -7.72 5.06 14.52
C LEU A 29 -8.15 6.39 15.16
N CYS A 30 -8.86 7.23 14.40
CA CYS A 30 -9.42 8.50 14.88
C CYS A 30 -8.37 9.44 15.52
N GLY A 31 -7.14 9.43 15.01
CA GLY A 31 -6.04 10.26 15.50
C GLY A 31 -5.26 9.66 16.68
N SER A 32 -5.57 8.43 17.12
CA SER A 32 -4.81 7.76 18.20
C SER A 32 -3.44 7.29 17.70
N THR A 33 -2.40 8.07 17.99
CA THR A 33 -1.01 7.73 17.64
C THR A 33 -0.47 6.56 18.46
N GLN A 34 -0.89 6.43 19.72
CA GLN A 34 -0.52 5.31 20.58
C GLN A 34 -1.06 3.99 20.02
N SER A 35 -2.32 3.96 19.62
CA SER A 35 -2.93 2.77 19.00
C SER A 35 -2.35 2.49 17.61
N ALA A 36 -1.85 3.51 16.89
CA ALA A 36 -1.19 3.32 15.60
C ALA A 36 0.15 2.58 15.73
N GLY A 37 0.94 2.86 16.77
CA GLY A 37 2.18 2.12 17.04
C GLY A 37 1.92 0.62 17.32
N GLN A 38 0.83 0.32 18.03
CA GLN A 38 0.44 -1.06 18.38
C GLN A 38 0.11 -1.92 17.15
N VAL A 39 -0.30 -1.32 16.03
CA VAL A 39 -0.57 -2.04 14.77
C VAL A 39 0.67 -2.74 14.22
N PHE A 40 1.86 -2.22 14.55
CA PHE A 40 3.13 -2.66 13.99
C PHE A 40 4.03 -3.40 14.99
N GLU A 41 3.58 -3.63 16.24
CA GLU A 41 4.42 -4.19 17.32
C GLU A 41 5.09 -5.55 17.00
N SER A 42 4.56 -6.31 16.05
CA SER A 42 5.08 -7.64 15.67
C SER A 42 5.70 -7.72 14.28
N ILE A 43 5.66 -6.64 13.51
CA ILE A 43 6.09 -6.62 12.10
C ILE A 43 6.77 -5.29 11.81
N GLU A 44 7.96 -5.34 11.22
CA GLU A 44 8.58 -4.16 10.62
C GLU A 44 7.76 -3.75 9.38
N PRO A 45 7.05 -2.61 9.40
CA PRO A 45 6.29 -2.14 8.24
C PRO A 45 7.24 -1.58 7.17
N HIS A 46 6.75 -1.48 5.93
CA HIS A 46 7.46 -0.66 4.94
C HIS A 46 7.37 0.82 5.31
N VAL A 47 8.27 1.62 4.76
CA VAL A 47 8.18 3.09 4.73
C VAL A 47 7.79 3.59 3.35
N GLU A 48 7.38 4.86 3.25
CA GLU A 48 6.88 5.49 2.02
C GLU A 48 7.83 5.30 0.85
N ARG A 49 9.13 5.42 1.15
CA ARG A 49 10.21 5.26 0.17
C ARG A 49 10.17 3.90 -0.50
N ASN A 50 9.90 2.82 0.23
CA ASN A 50 9.87 1.48 -0.32
C ASN A 50 8.76 1.33 -1.37
N VAL A 51 7.61 1.97 -1.16
CA VAL A 51 6.49 1.96 -2.11
C VAL A 51 6.79 2.88 -3.30
N ALA A 52 7.28 4.09 -3.04
CA ALA A 52 7.57 5.09 -4.07
C ALA A 52 8.61 4.58 -5.08
N GLU A 53 9.70 3.97 -4.63
CA GLU A 53 10.75 3.43 -5.50
C GLU A 53 10.21 2.35 -6.46
N ARG A 54 9.25 1.53 -6.03
CA ARG A 54 8.62 0.52 -6.88
C ARG A 54 7.66 1.13 -7.89
N ILE A 55 6.94 2.18 -7.51
CA ILE A 55 6.08 2.92 -8.44
C ILE A 55 6.92 3.57 -9.54
N ILE A 56 8.02 4.23 -9.17
CA ILE A 56 8.94 4.88 -10.12
C ILE A 56 9.46 3.87 -11.15
N GLN A 57 9.89 2.68 -10.70
CA GLN A 57 10.33 1.61 -11.60
C GLN A 57 9.27 1.20 -12.63
N GLN A 58 7.98 1.26 -12.29
CA GLN A 58 6.91 0.97 -13.24
C GLN A 58 6.64 2.10 -14.22
N ILE A 59 6.74 3.34 -13.76
CA ILE A 59 6.52 4.52 -14.60
C ILE A 59 7.65 4.65 -15.62
N GLU A 60 8.90 4.46 -15.18
CA GLU A 60 10.12 4.57 -16.00
C GLU A 60 10.36 3.34 -16.88
N GLY A 61 9.67 2.22 -16.61
CA GLY A 61 9.73 1.00 -17.40
C GLY A 61 9.29 1.19 -18.86
N SER A 62 9.68 0.23 -19.71
CA SER A 62 9.39 0.25 -21.15
C SER A 62 7.90 0.48 -21.43
N PRO A 63 7.53 1.44 -22.31
CA PRO A 63 6.13 1.78 -22.56
C PRO A 63 5.31 0.63 -23.18
N GLY A 64 5.97 -0.36 -23.80
CA GLY A 64 5.32 -1.54 -24.38
C GLY A 64 5.02 -2.67 -23.39
N ILE A 65 5.50 -2.56 -22.14
CA ILE A 65 5.29 -3.58 -21.10
C ILE A 65 4.74 -2.88 -19.86
N ILE A 66 3.66 -3.43 -19.30
CA ILE A 66 3.04 -2.88 -18.10
C ILE A 66 2.81 -4.00 -17.08
N LEU A 67 3.25 -3.77 -15.84
CA LEU A 67 2.74 -4.54 -14.71
C LEU A 67 1.41 -3.94 -14.30
N ARG A 68 0.32 -4.67 -14.58
CA ARG A 68 -1.04 -4.18 -14.28
C ARG A 68 -1.34 -4.11 -12.79
N ALA A 69 -0.66 -4.93 -11.98
CA ALA A 69 -0.80 -4.94 -10.54
C ALA A 69 0.53 -5.31 -9.86
N ILE A 70 0.80 -4.68 -8.71
CA ILE A 70 1.93 -5.03 -7.84
C ILE A 70 1.49 -5.03 -6.38
N ASP A 71 1.91 -6.06 -5.65
CA ASP A 71 1.81 -6.14 -4.20
C ASP A 71 3.13 -5.78 -3.56
N ILE A 72 3.12 -4.80 -2.66
CA ILE A 72 4.30 -4.34 -1.92
C ILE A 72 4.02 -4.51 -0.43
N VAL A 73 4.37 -5.69 0.08
CA VAL A 73 4.07 -6.14 1.44
C VAL A 73 5.38 -6.41 2.20
N PRO A 74 5.47 -6.12 3.51
CA PRO A 74 6.58 -6.58 4.32
C PRO A 74 6.64 -8.11 4.30
N THR A 75 7.84 -8.68 4.23
CA THR A 75 8.01 -10.14 4.14
C THR A 75 7.47 -10.89 5.36
N ALA A 76 7.48 -10.24 6.53
CA ALA A 76 6.89 -10.76 7.76
C ALA A 76 5.34 -10.70 7.75
N GLN A 77 4.73 -9.94 6.85
CA GLN A 77 3.27 -9.88 6.72
C GLN A 77 2.76 -11.10 5.94
N GLN A 78 2.34 -12.14 6.68
CA GLN A 78 1.80 -13.37 6.11
C GLN A 78 0.30 -13.32 5.82
N SER A 79 -0.42 -12.40 6.46
CA SER A 79 -1.88 -12.25 6.33
C SER A 79 -2.31 -10.82 6.66
N LEU A 80 -3.60 -10.52 6.48
CA LEU A 80 -4.19 -9.27 6.98
C LEU A 80 -4.01 -9.13 8.49
N ALA A 81 -3.79 -7.89 8.92
CA ALA A 81 -3.80 -7.47 10.31
C ALA A 81 -5.01 -8.07 11.05
N SER A 82 -4.84 -8.52 12.28
CA SER A 82 -5.98 -8.85 13.15
C SER A 82 -6.95 -7.68 13.28
N THR A 83 -6.42 -6.45 13.28
CA THR A 83 -7.19 -5.20 13.26
C THR A 83 -8.04 -5.05 11.99
N ASP A 84 -7.48 -5.37 10.82
CA ASP A 84 -8.24 -5.31 9.55
C ASP A 84 -9.29 -6.43 9.47
N ARG A 85 -9.01 -7.60 10.05
CA ARG A 85 -9.98 -8.71 10.16
C ARG A 85 -11.20 -8.32 11.01
N SER A 86 -10.97 -7.78 12.20
CA SER A 86 -12.05 -7.33 13.09
C SER A 86 -12.81 -6.11 12.56
N TRP A 87 -12.19 -5.28 11.72
CA TRP A 87 -12.87 -4.22 11.00
C TRP A 87 -13.81 -4.75 9.92
N ASN A 88 -13.37 -5.77 9.16
CA ASN A 88 -14.21 -6.43 8.15
C ASN A 88 -15.42 -7.16 8.76
N GLU A 89 -15.31 -7.65 9.99
CA GLU A 89 -16.41 -8.28 10.74
C GLU A 89 -17.53 -7.31 11.16
N ARG A 90 -17.34 -5.98 11.00
CA ARG A 90 -18.38 -4.99 11.33
C ARG A 90 -19.46 -4.85 10.25
N ASN A 91 -19.43 -5.67 9.19
CA ASN A 91 -20.47 -5.78 8.17
C ASN A 91 -20.97 -7.22 8.04
#